data_AF-A0A2J7VXV4-F1
#
_entry.id   AF-A0A2J7VXV4-F1
#
_cell.length_a   1.000
_cell.length_b   1.000
_cell.length_c   1.000
_cell.angle_alpha   90.00
_cell.angle_beta   90.00
_cell.angle_gamma   90.00
#
_symmetry.space_group_name_H-M   'P 1'
#
loop_
_entity.id
_entity.type
_entity.pdbx_description
1 polymer ?
#
loop_
_entity_poly.entity_id
_entity_poly.type
_entity_poly.pdbx_seq_one_letter_code
_entity_poly.pdbx_strand_id
1 'polypeptide(L)'
;MHRIEQLTWKAPAKPMSQLRNIALTVHELEEGEFYWVLMEGTDYAMEDALPYLPLEAASDPQATYANALVAGVAAMRRLFGNNGPRKLK
;
A
#
# COMPACT_ATOMS: atom_id res chain seq x y z
N MET A 1 -31.31 27.86 -37.86
CA MET A 1 -30.29 26.79 -37.74
C MET A 1 -29.76 26.83 -36.31
N HIS A 2 -30.23 25.91 -35.46
CA HIS A 2 -29.91 25.88 -34.04
C HIS A 2 -28.55 25.20 -33.81
N ARG A 3 -27.66 25.91 -33.11
CA ARG A 3 -26.31 25.50 -32.70
C ARG A 3 -26.44 24.38 -31.66
N ILE A 4 -25.92 23.20 -31.97
CA ILE A 4 -25.86 22.07 -31.03
C ILE A 4 -24.77 22.38 -30.00
N GLU A 5 -25.16 22.65 -28.76
CA GLU A 5 -24.23 22.75 -27.64
C GLU A 5 -23.67 21.36 -27.32
N GLN A 6 -22.37 21.22 -27.49
CA GLN A 6 -21.62 20.03 -27.15
C GLN A 6 -21.61 19.88 -25.62
N LEU A 7 -22.46 18.99 -25.11
CA LEU A 7 -22.41 18.51 -23.73
C LEU A 7 -21.13 17.70 -23.55
N THR A 8 -20.05 18.36 -23.13
CA THR A 8 -18.87 17.68 -22.62
C THR A 8 -19.23 17.07 -21.26
N TRP A 9 -19.58 15.78 -21.27
CA TRP A 9 -19.67 14.99 -20.05
C TRP A 9 -18.30 15.01 -19.36
N LYS A 10 -18.17 15.79 -18.29
CA LYS A 10 -17.09 15.58 -17.31
C LYS A 10 -17.60 14.50 -16.36
N ALA A 11 -17.05 13.29 -16.47
CA ALA A 11 -17.24 12.28 -15.45
C ALA A 11 -16.89 12.91 -14.08
N PRO A 12 -17.67 12.68 -13.01
CA PRO A 12 -17.27 13.13 -11.69
C PRO A 12 -15.91 12.51 -11.40
N ALA A 13 -14.90 13.35 -11.14
CA ALA A 13 -13.61 12.88 -10.65
C ALA A 13 -13.90 12.05 -9.40
N LYS A 14 -13.76 10.73 -9.51
CA LYS A 14 -13.87 9.81 -8.37
C LYS A 14 -12.95 10.39 -7.30
N PRO A 15 -13.44 10.77 -6.11
CA PRO A 15 -12.54 11.24 -5.08
C PRO A 15 -11.55 10.11 -4.85
N MET A 16 -10.30 10.29 -5.30
CA MET A 16 -9.22 9.36 -4.98
C MET A 16 -9.21 9.33 -3.47
N SER A 17 -9.59 8.20 -2.88
CA SER A 17 -9.55 8.09 -1.44
C SER A 17 -8.14 8.46 -1.02
N GLN A 18 -7.99 9.50 -0.21
CA GLN A 18 -6.69 9.94 0.34
C GLN A 18 -6.10 8.90 1.31
N LEU A 19 -6.67 7.70 1.34
CA LEU A 19 -6.38 6.58 2.21
C LEU A 19 -5.52 5.61 1.39
N ARG A 20 -4.24 5.51 1.74
CA ARG A 20 -3.37 4.48 1.16
C ARG A 20 -3.68 3.14 1.82
N ASN A 21 -3.70 2.09 1.02
CA ASN A 21 -3.86 0.74 1.51
C ASN A 21 -2.48 0.10 1.70
N ILE A 22 -2.08 -0.11 2.96
CA ILE A 22 -0.77 -0.66 3.30
C ILE A 22 -0.93 -2.04 3.92
N ALA A 23 -0.20 -3.02 3.39
CA ALA A 23 -0.05 -4.34 3.98
C ALA A 23 1.35 -4.49 4.59
N LEU A 24 1.41 -5.16 5.75
CA LEU A 24 2.64 -5.68 6.32
C LEU A 24 2.55 -7.19 6.30
N THR A 25 3.49 -7.83 5.60
CA THR A 25 3.62 -9.28 5.56
C THR A 25 4.94 -9.71 6.17
N VAL A 26 4.98 -10.95 6.65
CA VAL A 26 6.19 -11.62 7.13
C VAL A 26 6.29 -12.94 6.38
N HIS A 27 7.46 -13.20 5.81
CA HIS A 27 7.77 -14.42 5.08
C HIS A 27 8.94 -15.12 5.74
N GLU A 28 8.90 -16.45 5.77
CA GLU A 28 10.05 -17.28 6.09
C GLU A 28 10.67 -17.72 4.76
N LEU A 29 11.85 -17.22 4.42
CA LEU A 29 12.51 -17.52 3.13
C LEU A 29 13.43 -18.75 3.25
N GLU A 30 14.08 -18.88 4.41
CA GLU A 30 14.85 -20.03 4.84
C GLU A 30 14.40 -20.41 6.26
N GLU A 31 14.67 -21.65 6.69
CA GLU A 31 14.23 -22.14 8.01
C GLU A 31 14.79 -21.26 9.13
N GLY A 32 13.91 -20.64 9.90
CA GLY A 32 14.26 -19.72 11.00
C GLY A 32 14.59 -18.29 10.55
N GLU A 33 14.53 -17.97 9.26
CA GLU A 33 14.84 -16.66 8.71
C GLU A 33 13.59 -15.90 8.26
N PHE A 34 13.13 -14.97 9.11
CA PHE A 34 11.89 -14.24 8.90
C PHE A 34 12.12 -12.81 8.41
N TYR A 35 11.56 -12.47 7.26
CA TYR A 35 11.68 -11.17 6.61
C TYR A 35 10.33 -10.46 6.57
N TRP A 36 10.30 -9.17 6.94
CA TRP A 36 9.11 -8.35 6.80
C TRP A 36 9.12 -7.58 5.48
N VAL A 37 7.93 -7.36 4.91
CA VAL A 37 7.72 -6.54 3.71
C VAL A 37 6.50 -5.64 3.91
N LEU A 38 6.69 -4.34 3.72
CA LEU A 38 5.62 -3.37 3.58
C LEU A 38 5.27 -3.24 2.10
N MET A 39 3.97 -3.25 1.80
CA MET A 39 3.46 -3.15 0.43
C MET A 39 2.31 -2.16 0.35
N GLU A 40 2.14 -1.52 -0.80
CA GLU A 40 1.03 -0.62 -1.10
C GLU A 40 0.12 -1.22 -2.16
N GLY A 41 -1.17 -1.23 -1.86
CA GLY A 41 -2.20 -1.57 -2.84
C GLY A 41 -2.24 -0.53 -3.95
N THR A 42 -2.25 -0.99 -5.18
CA THR A 42 -2.34 -0.10 -6.35
C THR A 42 -3.81 0.19 -6.71
N ASP A 43 -4.05 1.32 -7.37
CA ASP A 43 -5.38 1.68 -7.87
C ASP A 43 -5.80 0.86 -9.12
N TYR A 44 -4.89 0.01 -9.62
CA TYR A 44 -5.16 -0.90 -10.72
C TYR A 44 -5.89 -2.13 -10.20
N ALA A 45 -7.21 -2.19 -10.35
CA ALA A 45 -7.91 -3.45 -10.19
C ALA A 45 -7.61 -4.33 -11.40
N MET A 46 -6.91 -5.45 -11.20
CA MET A 46 -7.05 -6.59 -12.13
C MET A 46 -8.36 -7.30 -11.78
N GLU A 47 -9.00 -7.94 -12.78
CA GLU A 47 -10.34 -8.54 -12.62
C GLU A 47 -10.49 -9.40 -11.36
N ASP A 48 -9.42 -10.11 -10.94
CA ASP A 48 -9.44 -11.01 -9.78
C ASP A 48 -8.38 -10.71 -8.70
N ALA A 49 -7.65 -9.58 -8.79
CA ALA A 49 -6.59 -9.27 -7.82
C ALA A 49 -6.42 -7.76 -7.60
N LEU A 50 -6.20 -7.38 -6.33
CA LEU A 50 -5.63 -6.07 -5.98
C LEU A 50 -4.10 -6.23 -5.94
N PRO A 51 -3.35 -5.68 -6.91
CA PRO A 51 -1.90 -5.76 -6.92
C PRO A 51 -1.35 -4.94 -5.75
N TYR A 52 -0.52 -5.58 -4.94
CA TYR A 52 0.32 -4.92 -3.94
C TYR A 52 1.74 -4.82 -4.49
N LEU A 53 2.33 -3.63 -4.42
CA LEU A 53 3.73 -3.41 -4.78
C LEU A 53 4.57 -3.18 -3.52
N PRO A 54 5.80 -3.73 -3.43
CA PRO A 54 6.68 -3.48 -2.31
C PRO A 54 6.99 -1.99 -2.13
N LEU A 55 6.96 -1.52 -0.87
CA LEU A 55 7.37 -0.19 -0.45
C LEU A 55 8.71 -0.21 0.28
N GLU A 56 8.85 -1.10 1.25
CA GLU A 56 10.06 -1.27 2.07
C GLU A 56 10.12 -2.72 2.53
N ALA A 57 11.32 -3.26 2.73
CA ALA A 57 11.51 -4.63 3.18
C ALA A 57 12.72 -4.73 4.10
N ALA A 58 12.74 -5.79 4.92
CA ALA A 58 13.91 -6.15 5.71
C ALA A 58 15.10 -6.45 4.80
N SER A 59 16.27 -5.87 5.11
CA SER A 59 17.53 -6.24 4.46
C SER A 59 18.13 -7.53 5.04
N ASP A 60 17.90 -7.78 6.34
CA ASP A 60 18.41 -8.92 7.09
C ASP A 60 17.27 -9.68 7.80
N PRO A 61 17.38 -11.01 7.98
CA PRO A 61 16.36 -11.81 8.63
C PRO A 61 16.24 -11.53 10.12
N GLN A 62 15.07 -11.81 10.67
CA GLN A 62 14.84 -11.92 12.10
C GLN A 62 14.73 -13.39 12.49
N ALA A 63 15.19 -13.74 13.69
CA ALA A 63 15.18 -15.12 14.19
C ALA A 63 13.78 -15.66 14.52
N THR A 64 12.74 -14.82 14.55
CA THR A 64 11.36 -15.25 14.79
C THR A 64 10.37 -14.43 13.98
N TYR A 65 9.25 -15.05 13.63
CA TYR A 65 8.12 -14.39 12.98
C TYR A 65 7.66 -13.13 13.73
N ALA A 66 7.55 -13.23 15.07
CA ALA A 66 7.10 -12.13 15.90
C ALA A 66 8.07 -10.94 15.88
N ASN A 67 9.38 -11.20 15.90
CA ASN A 67 10.39 -10.15 15.79
C ASN A 67 10.33 -9.46 14.43
N ALA A 68 10.16 -10.22 13.34
CA ALA A 68 9.95 -9.64 12.00
C ALA A 68 8.71 -8.76 11.95
N LEU A 69 7.58 -9.21 12.52
CA LEU A 69 6.35 -8.44 12.56
C LEU A 69 6.53 -7.12 13.33
N VAL A 70 7.16 -7.17 14.51
CA VAL A 70 7.43 -5.96 15.32
C VAL A 70 8.37 -5.01 14.58
N ALA A 71 9.42 -5.52 13.93
CA ALA A 71 10.33 -4.71 13.13
C ALA A 71 9.62 -4.03 11.95
N GLY A 72 8.71 -4.75 11.28
CA GLY A 72 7.86 -4.19 10.21
C GLY A 72 6.89 -3.12 10.72
N VAL A 73 6.26 -3.31 11.88
CA VAL A 73 5.43 -2.28 12.52
C VAL A 73 6.26 -1.04 12.88
N ALA A 74 7.49 -1.24 13.35
CA ALA A 74 8.41 -0.14 13.61
C ALA A 74 8.76 0.63 12.33
N ALA A 75 9.03 -0.08 11.22
CA ALA A 75 9.24 0.55 9.90
C ALA A 75 8.03 1.35 9.43
N MET A 76 6.83 0.77 9.55
CA MET A 76 5.56 1.45 9.22
C MET A 76 5.39 2.76 10.02
N ARG A 77 5.70 2.73 11.33
CA ARG A 77 5.66 3.93 12.19
C ARG A 77 6.68 4.98 11.76
N ARG A 78 7.88 4.59 11.33
CA ARG A 78 8.88 5.54 10.80
C ARG A 78 8.41 6.21 9.51
N LEU A 79 7.83 5.43 8.59
CA LEU A 79 7.38 5.95 7.28
C LEU A 79 6.17 6.86 7.37
N PHE A 80 5.20 6.54 8.23
CA PHE A 80 3.89 7.23 8.23
C PHE A 80 3.61 8.05 9.50
N GLY A 81 4.41 7.88 10.55
CA GLY A 81 4.19 8.53 11.83
C GLY A 81 2.87 8.10 12.50
N ASN A 82 2.43 8.88 13.49
CA ASN A 82 1.29 8.54 14.34
C ASN A 82 -0.06 8.53 13.61
N ASN A 83 -0.15 9.20 12.45
CA ASN A 83 -1.40 9.40 11.72
C ASN A 83 -1.67 8.30 10.68
N GLY A 84 -0.75 7.32 10.56
CA GLY A 84 -0.84 6.25 9.58
C GLY A 84 -0.69 6.75 8.13
N PRO A 85 -0.91 5.88 7.15
CA PRO A 85 -0.50 6.12 5.76
C PRO A 85 -1.47 7.03 4.98
N ARG A 86 -2.08 8.02 5.62
CA ARG A 86 -2.92 8.99 4.92
C ARG A 86 -2.02 9.87 4.04
N LYS A 87 -2.40 10.09 2.77
CA LYS A 87 -1.73 11.12 1.95
C LYS A 87 -2.06 12.48 2.57
N LEU A 88 -1.03 13.17 3.09
CA LEU A 88 -1.17 14.55 3.55
C LEU A 88 -1.61 15.41 2.34
N LYS A 89 -2.53 16.34 2.58
CA LYS A 89 -3.02 17.28 1.57
C LYS A 89 -1.93 18.26 1.17
#